data_AF-A0A352V246-F1
#
_entry.id   AF-A0A352V246-F1
#
_cell.length_a   1.000
_cell.length_b   1.000
_cell.length_c   1.000
_cell.angle_alpha   90.00
_cell.angle_beta   90.00
_cell.angle_gamma   90.00
#
_symmetry.space_group_name_H-M   'P 1'
#
loop_
_entity.id
_entity.type
_entity.pdbx_description
1 polymer ?
#
loop_
_entity_poly.entity_id
_entity_poly.type
_entity_poly.pdbx_seq_one_letter_code
_entity_poly.pdbx_strand_id
1 'polypeptide(L)'
;MLDWLTDSKLPLGKMSKLAFDWMKVNLKPLFDAMGAVMEALIDAILWVLQSPHPLVIIAVFLALTWYLQRSWKTVLFVAVSFGFILNQGYWEETTESLTLVLSSCVVCMGIGVPIGIWAAHRPKTFAAMTPV
;
A
#
# COMPACT_ATOMS: atom_id res chain seq x y z
N MET A 1 -6.86 -42.34 25.20
CA MET A 1 -5.53 -42.59 24.57
C MET A 1 -5.19 -41.55 23.49
N LEU A 2 -5.78 -40.35 23.58
CA LEU A 2 -5.41 -39.14 22.81
C LEU A 2 -5.19 -37.93 23.77
N ASP A 3 -5.25 -38.18 25.08
CA ASP A 3 -5.28 -37.17 26.15
C ASP A 3 -3.92 -36.47 26.31
N TRP A 4 -2.81 -37.18 26.08
CA TRP A 4 -1.44 -36.65 26.13
C TRP A 4 -1.17 -35.51 25.12
N LEU A 5 -1.78 -35.57 23.92
CA LEU A 5 -1.67 -34.55 22.87
C LEU A 5 -2.51 -33.29 23.18
N THR A 6 -3.56 -33.44 23.98
CA THR A 6 -4.49 -32.34 24.30
C THR A 6 -4.08 -31.60 25.58
N ASP A 7 -3.40 -32.29 26.50
CA ASP A 7 -2.91 -31.72 27.77
C ASP A 7 -1.57 -30.98 27.63
N SER A 8 -0.66 -31.44 26.76
CA SER A 8 0.62 -30.75 26.49
C SER A 8 0.49 -29.79 25.31
N LYS A 9 -0.38 -28.77 25.44
CA LYS A 9 -0.48 -27.70 24.44
C LYS A 9 0.88 -27.03 24.29
N LEU A 10 1.51 -27.18 23.10
CA LEU A 10 2.71 -26.44 22.75
C LEU A 10 2.47 -24.95 23.08
N PRO A 11 3.31 -24.32 23.93
CA PRO A 11 3.09 -22.96 24.39
C PRO A 11 3.44 -21.92 23.31
N LEU A 12 3.02 -22.15 22.06
CA LEU A 12 3.24 -21.29 20.91
C LEU A 12 2.74 -19.87 21.19
N GLY A 13 1.63 -19.71 21.91
CA GLY A 13 1.14 -18.39 22.31
C GLY A 13 2.10 -17.63 23.24
N LYS A 14 2.68 -18.31 24.24
CA LYS A 14 3.65 -17.70 25.17
C LYS A 14 5.00 -17.42 24.50
N MET A 15 5.48 -18.38 23.70
CA MET A 15 6.72 -18.23 22.93
C MET A 15 6.60 -17.14 21.86
N SER A 16 5.48 -17.08 21.13
CA SER A 16 5.22 -16.01 20.15
C SER A 16 5.11 -14.66 20.83
N LYS A 17 4.39 -14.56 21.96
CA LYS A 17 4.29 -13.31 22.73
C LYS A 17 5.67 -12.84 23.20
N LEU A 18 6.48 -13.72 23.78
CA LEU A 18 7.85 -13.39 24.20
C LEU A 18 8.71 -12.92 23.02
N ALA A 19 8.62 -13.58 21.88
CA ALA A 19 9.34 -13.21 20.66
C ALA A 19 8.87 -11.85 20.12
N PHE A 20 7.56 -11.59 20.05
CA PHE A 20 7.01 -10.30 19.62
C PHE A 20 7.36 -9.18 20.59
N ASP A 21 7.30 -9.42 21.91
CA ASP A 21 7.65 -8.43 22.92
C ASP A 21 9.14 -8.09 22.85
N TRP A 22 10.02 -9.10 22.67
CA TRP A 22 11.45 -8.88 22.42
C TRP A 22 11.68 -8.08 21.13
N MET A 23 10.96 -8.41 20.05
CA MET A 23 11.05 -7.71 18.77
C MET A 23 10.60 -6.26 18.90
N LYS A 24 9.50 -5.99 19.62
CA LYS A 24 9.01 -4.63 19.88
C LYS A 24 10.03 -3.82 20.67
N VAL A 25 10.71 -4.39 21.65
CA VAL A 25 11.69 -3.65 22.46
C VAL A 25 12.96 -3.35 21.67
N ASN A 26 13.48 -4.31 20.89
CA ASN A 26 14.76 -4.17 20.20
C ASN A 26 14.65 -3.54 18.81
N LEU A 27 13.54 -3.78 18.10
CA LEU A 27 13.27 -3.26 16.76
C LEU A 27 12.31 -2.07 16.75
N LYS A 28 11.91 -1.53 17.91
CA LYS A 28 11.12 -0.29 18.00
C LYS A 28 11.60 0.81 17.05
N PRO A 29 12.89 1.21 17.04
CA PRO A 29 13.33 2.28 16.16
C PRO A 29 13.17 1.94 14.67
N LEU A 30 13.29 0.66 14.30
CA LEU A 30 13.06 0.21 12.92
C LEU A 30 11.57 0.33 12.55
N PHE A 31 10.66 -0.16 13.41
CA PHE A 31 9.22 -0.08 13.16
C PHE A 31 8.72 1.36 13.15
N ASP A 32 9.19 2.19 14.07
CA ASP A 32 8.83 3.62 14.12
C ASP A 32 9.33 4.33 12.85
N ALA A 33 10.56 4.04 12.39
CA ALA A 33 11.08 4.61 11.14
C ALA A 33 10.28 4.16 9.91
N MET A 34 9.91 2.88 9.82
CA MET A 34 9.05 2.39 8.73
C MET A 34 7.68 3.07 8.75
N GLY A 35 7.06 3.19 9.93
CA GLY A 35 5.79 3.89 10.11
C GLY A 35 5.87 5.34 9.66
N ALA A 36 6.89 6.08 10.13
CA ALA A 36 7.12 7.48 9.76
C ALA A 36 7.31 7.67 8.25
N VAL A 37 8.03 6.75 7.57
CA VAL A 37 8.19 6.82 6.11
C VAL A 37 6.87 6.56 5.40
N MET A 38 6.06 5.59 5.85
CA MET A 38 4.75 5.31 5.25
C MET A 38 3.77 6.47 5.46
N GLU A 39 3.73 7.02 6.67
CA GLU A 39 2.90 8.19 7.02
C GLU A 39 3.30 9.40 6.17
N ALA A 40 4.60 9.71 6.08
CA ALA A 40 5.09 10.81 5.25
C ALA A 40 4.75 10.64 3.76
N LEU A 41 4.77 9.41 3.23
CA LEU A 41 4.39 9.15 1.84
C LEU A 41 2.88 9.33 1.61
N ILE A 42 2.06 8.81 2.53
CA ILE A 42 0.60 8.96 2.49
C ILE A 42 0.23 10.44 2.57
N ASP A 43 0.77 11.16 3.56
CA ASP A 43 0.51 12.58 3.77
C ASP A 43 0.98 13.43 2.58
N ALA A 44 2.12 13.10 1.98
CA ALA A 44 2.59 13.80 0.79
C ALA A 44 1.62 13.66 -0.39
N ILE A 45 1.08 12.46 -0.62
CA ILE A 45 0.13 12.23 -1.71
C ILE A 45 -1.22 12.87 -1.39
N LEU A 46 -1.71 12.75 -0.15
CA LEU A 46 -2.92 13.44 0.31
C LEU A 46 -2.79 14.94 0.14
N TRP A 47 -1.65 15.51 0.52
CA TRP A 47 -1.39 16.93 0.36
C TRP A 47 -1.48 17.36 -1.11
N VAL A 48 -0.94 16.59 -2.04
CA VAL A 48 -1.05 16.88 -3.48
C VAL A 48 -2.49 16.77 -3.99
N LEU A 49 -3.26 15.78 -3.53
CA LEU A 49 -4.62 15.52 -4.03
C LEU A 49 -5.72 16.34 -3.32
N GLN A 50 -5.52 16.74 -2.06
CA GLN A 50 -6.53 17.42 -1.24
C GLN A 50 -6.23 18.91 -1.00
N SER A 51 -4.98 19.37 -1.09
CA SER A 51 -4.69 20.81 -0.89
C SER A 51 -5.28 21.71 -1.97
N PRO A 52 -5.30 21.34 -3.27
CA PRO A 52 -5.94 22.15 -4.30
C PRO A 52 -7.45 21.91 -4.31
N HIS A 53 -8.22 22.89 -4.79
CA HIS A 53 -9.67 22.74 -4.91
C HIS A 53 -10.03 21.51 -5.77
N PRO A 54 -11.02 20.67 -5.37
CA PRO A 54 -11.31 19.39 -6.04
C PRO A 54 -11.51 19.49 -7.57
N LEU A 55 -12.15 20.57 -8.04
CA LEU A 55 -12.33 20.84 -9.46
C LEU A 55 -11.02 20.98 -10.24
N VAL A 56 -9.96 21.52 -9.62
CA VAL A 56 -8.64 21.67 -10.25
C VAL A 56 -8.00 20.30 -10.45
N ILE A 57 -8.07 19.44 -9.43
CA ILE A 57 -7.54 18.07 -9.51
C ILE A 57 -8.27 17.27 -10.58
N ILE A 58 -9.61 17.38 -10.65
CA ILE A 58 -10.38 16.73 -11.71
C ILE A 58 -9.95 17.25 -13.09
N ALA A 59 -9.79 18.56 -13.26
CA ALA A 59 -9.33 19.12 -14.52
C ALA A 59 -7.95 18.57 -14.92
N VAL A 60 -7.03 18.40 -13.96
CA VAL A 60 -5.71 17.77 -14.19
C VAL A 60 -5.87 16.30 -14.61
N PHE A 61 -6.69 15.51 -13.91
CA PHE A 61 -6.94 14.12 -14.29
C PHE A 61 -7.58 14.01 -15.68
N LEU A 62 -8.48 14.92 -16.05
CA LEU A 62 -9.08 14.96 -17.39
C LEU A 62 -8.06 15.31 -18.46
N ALA A 63 -7.21 16.30 -18.21
CA ALA A 63 -6.13 16.67 -19.12
C ALA A 63 -5.14 15.51 -19.31
N LEU A 64 -4.77 14.83 -18.22
CA LEU A 64 -3.91 13.65 -18.24
C LEU A 64 -4.55 12.48 -19.00
N THR A 65 -5.83 12.21 -18.77
CA THR A 65 -6.59 11.18 -19.49
C THR A 65 -6.65 11.49 -20.98
N TRP A 66 -6.92 12.74 -21.34
CA TRP A 66 -6.92 13.18 -22.74
C TRP A 66 -5.54 12.99 -23.39
N TYR A 67 -4.48 13.38 -22.69
CA TYR A 67 -3.11 13.28 -23.20
C TYR A 67 -2.70 11.82 -23.49
N LEU A 68 -3.02 10.90 -22.56
CA LEU A 68 -2.64 9.49 -22.68
C LEU A 68 -3.54 8.70 -23.65
N GLN A 69 -4.85 8.92 -23.60
CA GLN A 69 -5.81 8.09 -24.34
C GLN A 69 -6.29 8.72 -25.65
N ARG A 70 -6.09 10.03 -25.84
CA ARG A 70 -6.50 10.83 -27.02
C ARG A 70 -7.92 10.56 -27.53
N SER A 71 -8.82 10.15 -26.65
CA SER A 71 -10.19 9.78 -26.98
C SER A 71 -11.18 10.56 -26.11
N TRP A 72 -12.13 11.22 -26.76
CA TRP A 72 -13.13 12.06 -26.07
C TRP A 72 -14.08 11.24 -25.21
N LYS A 73 -14.40 10.02 -25.64
CA LYS A 73 -15.34 9.13 -24.94
C LYS A 73 -14.85 8.77 -23.54
N THR A 74 -13.56 8.48 -23.38
CA THR A 74 -13.01 8.11 -22.07
C THR A 74 -12.85 9.31 -21.16
N VAL A 75 -12.46 10.47 -21.69
CA VAL A 75 -12.40 11.72 -20.92
C VAL A 75 -13.78 12.11 -20.40
N LEU A 76 -14.82 12.01 -21.24
CA LEU A 76 -16.19 12.26 -20.81
C LEU A 76 -16.63 11.29 -19.70
N PHE A 77 -16.30 9.99 -19.84
CA PHE A 77 -16.61 8.99 -18.82
C PHE A 77 -15.96 9.35 -17.47
N VAL A 78 -14.66 9.67 -17.48
CA VAL A 78 -13.92 10.09 -16.28
C VAL A 78 -14.50 11.37 -15.67
N ALA A 79 -14.90 12.35 -16.49
CA ALA A 79 -15.51 13.59 -16.02
C ALA A 79 -16.83 13.33 -15.30
N VAL A 80 -17.66 12.45 -15.86
CA VAL A 80 -18.95 12.06 -15.24
C VAL A 80 -18.71 11.30 -13.94
N SER A 81 -17.75 10.35 -13.90
CA SER A 81 -17.44 9.59 -12.68
C SER A 81 -16.95 10.49 -11.54
N PHE A 82 -15.97 11.35 -11.79
CA PHE A 82 -15.49 12.28 -10.78
C PHE A 82 -16.52 13.35 -10.40
N GLY A 83 -17.31 13.84 -11.38
CA GLY A 83 -18.43 14.74 -11.12
C GLY A 83 -19.49 14.10 -10.21
N PHE A 84 -19.77 12.82 -10.39
CA PHE A 84 -20.67 12.06 -9.53
C PHE A 84 -20.12 11.93 -8.10
N ILE A 85 -18.83 11.61 -7.94
CA ILE A 85 -18.17 11.53 -6.62
C ILE A 85 -18.27 12.86 -5.88
N LEU A 86 -18.01 13.99 -6.57
CA LEU A 86 -18.16 15.32 -5.98
C LEU A 86 -19.61 15.61 -5.56
N ASN A 87 -20.57 15.26 -6.40
CA ASN A 87 -21.98 15.49 -6.11
C ASN A 87 -22.46 14.70 -4.87
N GLN A 88 -21.84 13.55 -4.58
CA GLN A 88 -22.14 12.74 -3.40
C GLN A 88 -21.36 13.18 -2.14
N GLY A 89 -20.43 14.13 -2.25
CA GLY A 89 -19.62 14.59 -1.12
C GLY A 89 -18.52 13.62 -0.67
N TYR A 90 -18.26 12.53 -1.41
CA TYR A 90 -17.24 11.51 -1.03
C TYR A 90 -15.84 11.81 -1.59
N TRP A 91 -15.52 13.08 -1.84
CA TRP A 91 -14.23 13.45 -2.41
C TRP A 91 -13.05 13.05 -1.50
N GLU A 92 -13.17 13.37 -0.21
CA GLU A 92 -12.13 13.11 0.79
C GLU A 92 -11.86 11.61 0.92
N GLU A 93 -12.90 10.83 1.24
CA GLU A 93 -12.87 9.36 1.35
C GLU A 93 -12.31 8.66 0.10
N THR A 94 -12.72 9.11 -1.10
CA THR A 94 -12.23 8.52 -2.36
C THR A 94 -10.74 8.80 -2.55
N THR A 95 -10.30 9.99 -2.17
CA THR A 95 -8.92 10.44 -2.29
C THR A 95 -8.01 9.73 -1.30
N GLU A 96 -8.50 9.46 -0.07
CA GLU A 96 -7.80 8.66 0.92
C GLU A 96 -7.58 7.23 0.44
N SER A 97 -8.64 6.58 -0.06
CA SER A 97 -8.53 5.23 -0.64
C SER A 97 -7.54 5.20 -1.81
N LEU A 98 -7.63 6.16 -2.74
CA LEU A 98 -6.70 6.27 -3.86
C LEU A 98 -5.26 6.46 -3.37
N THR A 99 -5.05 7.27 -2.33
CA THR A 99 -3.73 7.53 -1.76
C THR A 99 -3.12 6.27 -1.15
N LEU A 100 -3.90 5.48 -0.42
CA LEU A 100 -3.43 4.20 0.14
C LEU A 100 -3.04 3.21 -0.97
N VAL A 101 -3.82 3.13 -2.05
CA VAL A 101 -3.50 2.29 -3.21
C VAL A 101 -2.22 2.77 -3.89
N LEU A 102 -2.09 4.07 -4.17
CA LEU A 102 -0.89 4.65 -4.79
C LEU A 102 0.35 4.43 -3.92
N SER A 103 0.25 4.67 -2.62
CA SER A 103 1.34 4.46 -1.65
C SER A 103 1.79 3.00 -1.65
N SER A 104 0.84 2.07 -1.58
CA SER A 104 1.12 0.62 -1.63
C SER A 104 1.80 0.23 -2.95
N CYS A 105 1.32 0.74 -4.09
CA CYS A 105 1.91 0.49 -5.40
C CYS A 105 3.36 1.00 -5.48
N VAL A 106 3.63 2.22 -4.99
CA VAL A 106 4.98 2.81 -5.00
C VAL A 106 5.94 2.00 -4.15
N VAL A 107 5.53 1.61 -2.94
CA VAL A 107 6.38 0.82 -2.03
C VAL A 107 6.59 -0.60 -2.58
N CYS A 108 5.53 -1.24 -3.06
CA CYS A 108 5.58 -2.59 -3.63
C CYS A 108 6.46 -2.64 -4.88
N MET A 109 6.32 -1.71 -5.83
CA MET A 109 7.19 -1.67 -7.00
C MET A 109 8.60 -1.22 -6.64
N GLY A 110 8.74 -0.21 -5.76
CA GLY A 110 10.03 0.35 -5.36
C GLY A 110 10.93 -0.66 -4.65
N ILE A 111 10.36 -1.56 -3.85
CA ILE A 111 11.11 -2.61 -3.14
C ILE A 111 11.06 -3.94 -3.90
N GLY A 112 9.89 -4.31 -4.42
CA GLY A 112 9.66 -5.59 -5.08
C GLY A 112 10.39 -5.75 -6.40
N VAL A 113 10.48 -4.70 -7.23
CA VAL A 113 11.20 -4.77 -8.52
C VAL A 113 12.70 -5.01 -8.31
N PRO A 114 13.43 -4.24 -7.46
CA PRO A 114 14.83 -4.53 -7.19
C PRO A 114 15.08 -5.92 -6.61
N ILE A 115 14.26 -6.37 -5.66
CA ILE A 115 14.37 -7.72 -5.08
C ILE A 115 14.13 -8.78 -6.16
N GLY A 116 13.14 -8.59 -7.03
CA GLY A 116 12.85 -9.48 -8.14
C GLY A 116 13.99 -9.56 -9.17
N ILE A 117 14.62 -8.43 -9.48
CA ILE A 117 15.79 -8.40 -10.37
C ILE A 117 16.96 -9.14 -9.72
N TRP A 118 17.22 -8.93 -8.42
CA TRP A 118 18.29 -9.64 -7.70
C TRP A 118 18.05 -11.15 -7.66
N ALA A 119 16.81 -11.56 -7.43
CA ALA A 119 16.37 -12.95 -7.46
C ALA A 119 16.66 -13.63 -8.80
N ALA A 120 16.37 -12.94 -9.91
CA ALA A 120 16.55 -13.47 -11.26
C ALA A 120 18.02 -13.77 -11.59
N HIS A 121 18.96 -13.00 -11.03
CA HIS A 121 20.39 -13.17 -11.29
C HIS A 121 21.06 -14.25 -10.44
N ARG A 122 20.41 -14.73 -9.36
CA ARG A 122 21.00 -15.73 -8.45
C ARG A 122 20.07 -16.91 -8.20
N PRO A 123 20.38 -18.11 -8.74
CA PRO A 123 19.50 -19.28 -8.59
C PRO A 123 19.33 -19.73 -7.13
N LYS A 124 20.34 -19.47 -6.26
CA LYS A 124 20.26 -19.75 -4.82
C LYS A 124 19.25 -18.87 -4.08
N THR A 125 19.15 -17.59 -4.43
CA THR A 125 18.20 -16.67 -3.80
C THR A 125 16.80 -16.96 -4.30
N PHE A 126 16.64 -17.26 -5.59
CA PHE A 126 15.37 -17.71 -6.17
C PHE A 126 14.84 -18.97 -5.47
N ALA A 127 15.67 -20.00 -5.32
CA ALA A 127 15.31 -21.25 -4.63
C ALA A 127 14.98 -21.06 -3.14
N ALA A 128 15.54 -20.04 -2.47
CA ALA A 128 15.22 -19.72 -1.08
C ALA A 128 13.88 -18.98 -0.92
N MET A 129 13.41 -18.27 -1.96
CA MET A 129 12.16 -17.51 -1.91
C MET A 129 10.95 -18.31 -2.40
N THR A 130 11.15 -19.30 -3.27
CA THR A 130 10.10 -20.23 -3.66
C THR A 130 9.94 -21.30 -2.58
N PRO A 131 8.77 -21.43 -1.92
CA PRO A 131 8.54 -22.54 -0.99
C PRO A 131 8.58 -23.86 -1.76
N VAL A 132 9.19 -24.88 -1.14
CA VAL A 132 9.31 -26.26 -1.66
C VAL A 132 8.05 -27.07 -1.36
#